data_AF-A0A2R8Y8A1-F1
#
_entry.id   AF-A0A2R8Y8A1-F1
#
_cell.length_a   1.000
_cell.length_b   1.000
_cell.length_c   1.000
_cell.angle_alpha   90.00
_cell.angle_beta   90.00
_cell.angle_gamma   90.00
#
_symmetry.space_group_name_H-M   'P 1'
#
loop_
_entity.id
_entity.type
_entity.pdbx_description
1 polymer ?
#
loop_
_entity_poly.entity_id
_entity_poly.type
_entity_poly.pdbx_seq_one_letter_code
_entity_poly.pdbx_strand_id
1 'polypeptide(L)'
;DFELGISSKQKRKKTKTVKMIGVLTLFRYSDWQDKLFMSLGTIMAIAHGSGLPLMMIVFGEMTDKFVDTAGNFSFPVNFSLSLLNPGKILEEEMTRYAYYYSGLGAGVLVAAYIQVSFWTLAAGRQIRKIRQKFFHAILRQEIGWFDINDTTELNTRLTDDISKISEGIGDKVGMFFQAVATFFAGFIVGFIRGWKLTLVIMAISPILGLSAAVWAKILSAFSDKELAAYAKAGAVAEEALGAIRTVIAFGGQNKELESPHRPH
;
A
#
# COMPACT_ATOMS: atom_id res chain seq x y z
N ASP A 1 -1.09 -17.24 -47.81
CA ASP A 1 -1.31 -17.73 -46.42
C ASP A 1 -0.11 -18.43 -45.75
N PHE A 2 1.14 -18.03 -46.00
CA PHE A 2 2.30 -18.65 -45.33
C PHE A 2 3.23 -17.68 -44.58
N GLU A 3 3.07 -16.36 -44.73
CA GLU A 3 3.97 -15.38 -44.08
C GLU A 3 3.43 -14.76 -42.78
N LEU A 4 2.16 -14.98 -42.43
CA LEU A 4 1.59 -14.47 -41.17
C LEU A 4 1.94 -15.32 -39.93
N GLY A 5 2.58 -16.48 -40.12
CA GLY A 5 2.92 -17.41 -39.04
C GLY A 5 4.22 -17.11 -38.28
N ILE A 6 5.11 -16.27 -38.84
CA ILE A 6 6.46 -16.06 -38.28
C ILE A 6 6.52 -14.79 -37.40
N SER A 7 5.71 -13.78 -37.69
CA SER A 7 5.72 -12.50 -36.96
C SER A 7 5.16 -12.61 -35.53
N SER A 8 4.25 -13.55 -35.26
CA SER A 8 3.63 -13.72 -33.93
C SER A 8 4.52 -14.44 -32.90
N LYS A 9 5.58 -15.15 -33.33
CA LYS A 9 6.50 -15.87 -32.43
C LYS A 9 7.70 -15.06 -31.96
N GLN A 10 8.02 -13.92 -32.58
CA GLN A 10 9.27 -13.17 -32.32
C GLN A 10 9.11 -11.90 -31.46
N LYS A 11 7.88 -11.52 -31.09
CA LYS A 11 7.59 -10.38 -30.19
C LYS A 11 7.09 -10.76 -28.79
N ARG A 12 7.38 -11.98 -28.30
CA ARG A 12 7.55 -12.16 -26.86
C ARG A 12 8.86 -11.46 -26.47
N LYS A 13 8.81 -10.13 -26.30
CA LYS A 13 9.83 -9.39 -25.56
C LYS A 13 10.07 -10.19 -24.28
N LYS A 14 11.24 -10.85 -24.19
CA LYS A 14 11.74 -11.40 -22.93
C LYS A 14 11.71 -10.22 -21.97
N THR A 15 10.73 -10.16 -21.08
CA THR A 15 10.74 -9.27 -19.93
C THR A 15 12.07 -9.57 -19.25
N LYS A 16 13.05 -8.66 -19.35
CA LYS A 16 14.33 -8.83 -18.68
C LYS A 16 13.97 -8.99 -17.20
N THR A 17 14.11 -10.20 -16.68
CA THR A 17 13.83 -10.49 -15.27
C THR A 17 14.82 -9.66 -14.47
N VAL A 18 14.35 -8.53 -13.92
CA VAL A 18 15.17 -7.65 -13.11
C VAL A 18 15.70 -8.48 -11.95
N LYS A 19 17.03 -8.56 -11.82
CA LYS A 19 17.66 -9.34 -10.75
C LYS A 19 17.32 -8.66 -9.42
N MET A 20 16.39 -9.23 -8.68
CA MET A 20 16.02 -8.72 -7.35
C MET A 20 17.18 -8.92 -6.37
N ILE A 21 17.40 -7.92 -5.53
CA ILE A 21 18.37 -8.00 -4.44
C ILE A 21 17.62 -8.54 -3.21
N GLY A 22 18.28 -9.36 -2.38
CA GLY A 22 17.69 -9.87 -1.15
C GLY A 22 17.38 -8.73 -0.16
N VAL A 23 16.32 -8.91 0.63
CA VAL A 23 15.85 -7.89 1.60
C VAL A 23 16.94 -7.53 2.61
N LEU A 24 17.70 -8.50 3.13
CA LEU A 24 18.78 -8.25 4.09
C LEU A 24 19.93 -7.45 3.51
N THR A 25 20.25 -7.68 2.23
CA THR A 25 21.27 -6.91 1.50
C THR A 25 20.87 -5.45 1.27
N LEU A 26 19.58 -5.14 1.27
CA LEU A 26 19.07 -3.77 1.15
C LEU A 26 19.45 -2.95 2.39
N PHE A 27 19.35 -3.55 3.58
CA PHE A 27 19.66 -2.92 4.87
C PHE A 27 21.14 -2.98 5.27
N ARG A 28 22.06 -3.32 4.35
CA ARG A 28 23.50 -3.48 4.65
C ARG A 28 24.19 -2.22 5.17
N TYR A 29 23.64 -1.04 4.91
CA TYR A 29 24.19 0.26 5.31
C TYR A 29 23.65 0.77 6.66
N SER A 30 22.91 -0.08 7.37
CA SER A 30 22.30 0.20 8.66
C SER A 30 23.32 0.14 9.80
N ASP A 31 23.52 1.26 10.51
CA ASP A 31 24.32 1.29 11.74
C ASP A 31 23.55 0.67 12.92
N TRP A 32 24.23 0.52 14.06
CA TRP A 32 23.58 0.14 15.32
C TRP A 32 22.38 1.03 15.69
N GLN A 33 22.52 2.36 15.55
CA GLN A 33 21.42 3.30 15.81
C GLN A 33 20.23 3.07 14.87
N ASP A 34 20.50 2.80 13.59
CA ASP A 34 19.46 2.56 12.60
C ASP A 34 18.71 1.24 12.92
N LYS A 35 19.44 0.20 13.35
CA LYS A 35 18.85 -1.06 13.81
C LYS A 35 17.96 -0.86 15.04
N LEU A 36 18.38 -0.03 15.99
CA LEU A 36 17.60 0.30 17.18
C LEU A 36 16.30 1.05 16.82
N PHE A 37 16.38 2.04 15.92
CA PHE A 37 15.18 2.73 15.44
C PHE A 37 14.23 1.77 14.72
N MET A 38 14.74 0.91 13.85
CA MET A 38 13.91 -0.09 13.16
C MET A 38 13.27 -1.06 14.15
N SER A 39 14.00 -1.58 15.14
CA SER A 39 13.43 -2.50 16.14
C SER A 39 12.34 -1.82 16.98
N LEU A 40 12.60 -0.62 17.51
CA LEU A 40 11.59 0.11 18.29
C LEU A 40 10.39 0.50 17.42
N GLY A 41 10.64 0.93 16.19
CA GLY A 41 9.59 1.24 15.21
C GLY A 41 8.71 0.04 14.90
N THR A 42 9.27 -1.17 14.78
CA THR A 42 8.47 -2.40 14.59
C THR A 42 7.62 -2.77 15.80
N ILE A 43 8.15 -2.65 17.01
CA ILE A 43 7.40 -2.94 18.24
C ILE A 43 6.20 -1.98 18.35
N MET A 44 6.42 -0.69 18.08
CA MET A 44 5.35 0.31 18.06
C MET A 44 4.36 0.10 16.91
N ALA A 45 4.82 -0.35 15.73
CA ALA A 45 3.93 -0.71 14.62
C ALA A 45 2.98 -1.86 14.99
N ILE A 46 3.48 -2.87 15.72
CA ILE A 46 2.67 -3.99 16.19
C ILE A 46 1.65 -3.50 17.23
N ALA A 47 2.08 -2.66 18.18
CA ALA A 47 1.19 -2.06 19.17
C ALA A 47 0.08 -1.22 18.50
N HIS A 48 0.45 -0.35 17.55
CA HIS A 48 -0.50 0.44 16.77
C HIS A 48 -1.47 -0.47 15.99
N GLY A 49 -0.97 -1.52 15.33
CA GLY A 49 -1.80 -2.45 14.56
C GLY A 49 -2.83 -3.21 15.42
N SER A 50 -2.50 -3.51 16.67
CA SER A 50 -3.43 -4.14 17.63
C SER A 50 -4.51 -3.19 18.18
N GLY A 51 -4.35 -1.87 18.01
CA GLY A 51 -5.27 -0.87 18.56
C GLY A 51 -6.70 -1.00 18.04
N LEU A 52 -6.88 -1.28 16.75
CA LEU A 52 -8.22 -1.45 16.15
C LEU A 52 -8.98 -2.67 16.73
N PRO A 53 -8.42 -3.90 16.74
CA PRO A 53 -9.05 -5.04 17.41
C PRO A 53 -9.36 -4.80 18.89
N LEU A 54 -8.47 -4.12 19.63
CA LEU A 54 -8.71 -3.78 21.04
C LEU A 54 -9.90 -2.82 21.19
N MET A 55 -10.02 -1.80 20.33
CA MET A 55 -11.17 -0.90 20.34
C MET A 55 -12.49 -1.62 20.05
N MET A 56 -12.47 -2.66 19.20
CA MET A 56 -13.66 -3.47 18.93
C MET A 56 -14.10 -4.31 20.13
N ILE A 57 -13.17 -4.74 20.99
CA ILE A 57 -13.51 -5.43 22.25
C ILE A 57 -14.25 -4.48 23.20
N VAL A 58 -13.71 -3.28 23.40
CA VAL A 58 -14.33 -2.26 24.26
C VAL A 58 -15.72 -1.90 23.73
N PHE A 59 -15.88 -1.81 22.41
CA PHE A 59 -17.17 -1.56 21.77
C PHE A 59 -18.18 -2.68 22.04
N GLY A 60 -17.75 -3.93 21.95
CA GLY A 60 -18.58 -5.10 22.24
C GLY A 60 -19.08 -5.08 23.69
N GLU A 61 -18.17 -4.90 24.65
CA GLU A 61 -18.52 -4.87 26.09
C GLU A 61 -19.44 -3.70 26.44
N MET A 62 -19.20 -2.52 25.84
CA MET A 62 -20.09 -1.37 25.97
C MET A 62 -21.49 -1.69 25.43
N THR A 63 -21.59 -2.35 24.27
CA THR A 63 -22.87 -2.75 23.67
C THR A 63 -23.61 -3.76 24.54
N ASP A 64 -22.92 -4.76 25.09
CA ASP A 64 -23.51 -5.75 25.99
C ASP A 64 -24.13 -5.07 27.23
N LYS A 65 -23.43 -4.11 27.84
CA LYS A 65 -23.96 -3.35 28.99
C LYS A 65 -25.19 -2.51 28.66
N PHE A 66 -25.25 -1.95 27.45
CA PHE A 66 -26.44 -1.25 26.98
C PHE A 66 -27.63 -2.18 26.82
N VAL A 67 -27.40 -3.35 26.21
CA VAL A 67 -28.46 -4.35 25.97
C VAL A 67 -28.98 -4.91 27.30
N ASP A 68 -28.10 -5.23 28.25
CA ASP A 68 -28.50 -5.72 29.58
C ASP A 68 -29.34 -4.68 30.34
N THR A 69 -28.93 -3.40 30.28
CA THR A 69 -29.66 -2.32 30.95
C THR A 69 -31.02 -2.09 30.28
N ALA A 70 -31.09 -2.09 28.95
CA ALA A 70 -32.34 -1.92 28.20
C ALA A 70 -33.28 -3.14 28.32
N GLY A 71 -32.74 -4.35 28.39
CA GLY A 71 -33.52 -5.59 28.58
C GLY A 71 -34.23 -5.62 29.93
N ASN A 72 -33.57 -5.16 30.99
CA ASN A 72 -34.15 -5.04 32.33
C ASN A 72 -35.21 -3.93 32.45
N PHE A 73 -35.20 -2.95 31.54
CA PHE A 73 -36.26 -1.95 31.44
C PHE A 73 -37.56 -2.50 30.85
N SER A 74 -37.52 -3.65 30.17
CA SER A 74 -38.68 -4.13 29.44
C SER A 74 -39.80 -4.66 30.34
N PHE A 75 -39.54 -5.31 31.49
CA PHE A 75 -40.55 -5.57 32.54
C PHE A 75 -39.91 -6.06 33.86
N PRO A 76 -40.04 -5.33 34.99
CA PRO A 76 -39.86 -5.92 36.31
C PRO A 76 -41.14 -5.81 37.14
N VAL A 77 -41.81 -6.96 37.34
CA VAL A 77 -42.92 -7.12 38.31
C VAL A 77 -42.39 -7.19 39.76
N ASN A 78 -41.06 -7.30 39.95
CA ASN A 78 -40.40 -7.29 41.25
C ASN A 78 -39.59 -6.00 41.45
N PHE A 79 -40.08 -5.16 42.36
CA PHE A 79 -39.49 -3.88 42.72
C PHE A 79 -38.34 -4.10 43.73
N SER A 80 -37.14 -4.42 43.24
CA SER A 80 -35.92 -4.43 44.06
C SER A 80 -35.25 -3.05 44.04
N LEU A 81 -34.78 -2.56 45.19
CA LEU A 81 -34.18 -1.22 45.43
C LEU A 81 -33.03 -0.85 44.48
N SER A 82 -32.39 -1.84 43.85
CA SER A 82 -31.37 -1.68 42.80
C SER A 82 -31.90 -1.09 41.48
N LEU A 83 -33.22 -1.05 41.28
CA LEU A 83 -33.87 -0.49 40.10
C LEU A 83 -34.18 1.01 40.19
N LEU A 84 -33.87 1.67 41.31
CA LEU A 84 -34.22 3.09 41.52
C LEU A 84 -33.30 4.06 40.78
N ASN A 85 -32.17 3.61 40.21
CA ASN A 85 -31.32 4.47 39.39
C ASN A 85 -30.49 3.72 38.34
N PRO A 86 -31.12 3.04 37.36
CA PRO A 86 -30.40 2.39 36.26
C PRO A 86 -29.57 3.40 35.45
N GLY A 87 -29.95 4.68 35.44
CA GLY A 87 -29.19 5.75 34.82
C GLY A 87 -27.80 5.95 35.43
N LYS A 88 -27.67 5.92 36.77
CA LYS A 88 -26.36 6.10 37.42
C LYS A 88 -25.39 4.95 37.20
N ILE A 89 -25.89 3.70 37.19
CA ILE A 89 -25.04 2.52 36.94
C ILE A 89 -24.53 2.54 35.50
N LEU A 90 -25.40 2.88 34.55
CA LEU A 90 -25.01 3.05 33.16
C LEU A 90 -24.03 4.21 32.97
N GLU A 91 -24.25 5.35 33.65
CA GLU A 91 -23.35 6.50 33.61
C GLU A 91 -21.93 6.17 34.10
N GLU A 92 -21.81 5.42 35.20
CA GLU A 92 -20.53 4.97 35.74
C GLU A 92 -19.79 4.01 34.80
N GLU A 93 -20.51 3.05 34.20
CA GLU A 93 -19.91 2.11 33.24
C GLU A 93 -19.52 2.81 31.92
N MET A 94 -20.36 3.73 31.42
CA MET A 94 -20.08 4.48 30.21
C MET A 94 -18.88 5.42 30.37
N THR A 95 -18.76 6.08 31.52
CA THR A 95 -17.58 6.91 31.82
C THR A 95 -16.31 6.07 31.88
N ARG A 96 -16.37 4.86 32.44
CA ARG A 96 -15.25 3.90 32.42
C ARG A 96 -14.84 3.50 30.99
N TYR A 97 -15.79 3.17 30.12
CA TYR A 97 -15.47 2.86 28.71
C TYR A 97 -14.92 4.08 27.96
N ALA A 98 -15.40 5.29 28.27
CA ALA A 98 -14.85 6.53 27.71
C ALA A 98 -13.38 6.74 28.11
N TYR A 99 -13.00 6.39 29.34
CA TYR A 99 -11.59 6.40 29.76
C TYR A 99 -10.76 5.34 29.00
N TYR A 100 -11.29 4.14 28.75
CA TYR A 100 -10.59 3.13 27.94
C TYR A 100 -10.37 3.61 26.50
N TYR A 101 -11.37 4.20 25.85
CA TYR A 101 -11.21 4.79 24.52
C TYR A 101 -10.19 5.93 24.49
N SER A 102 -10.23 6.81 25.49
CA SER A 102 -9.30 7.94 25.59
C SER A 102 -7.86 7.46 25.79
N GLY A 103 -7.65 6.46 26.67
CA GLY A 103 -6.35 5.85 26.92
C GLY A 103 -5.79 5.10 25.70
N LEU A 104 -6.63 4.33 24.99
CA LEU A 104 -6.25 3.67 23.75
C LEU A 104 -5.91 4.68 22.65
N GLY A 105 -6.69 5.74 22.50
CA GLY A 105 -6.43 6.80 21.52
C GLY A 105 -5.09 7.50 21.78
N ALA A 106 -4.80 7.85 23.03
CA ALA A 106 -3.51 8.43 23.41
C ALA A 106 -2.34 7.45 23.17
N GLY A 107 -2.52 6.17 23.51
CA GLY A 107 -1.51 5.13 23.26
C GLY A 107 -1.23 4.92 21.77
N VAL A 108 -2.28 4.86 20.95
CA VAL A 108 -2.17 4.74 19.49
C VAL A 108 -1.51 5.96 18.88
N LEU A 109 -1.82 7.17 19.35
CA LEU A 109 -1.20 8.40 18.88
C LEU A 109 0.33 8.36 19.07
N VAL A 110 0.78 8.00 20.27
CA VAL A 110 2.21 7.89 20.59
C VAL A 110 2.86 6.76 19.78
N ALA A 111 2.23 5.59 19.71
CA ALA A 111 2.76 4.45 18.96
C ALA A 111 2.88 4.76 17.45
N ALA A 112 1.86 5.39 16.85
CA ALA A 112 1.86 5.78 15.44
C ALA A 112 2.96 6.81 15.14
N TYR A 113 3.12 7.81 16.02
CA TYR A 113 4.18 8.81 15.86
C TYR A 113 5.57 8.14 15.91
N ILE A 114 5.85 7.35 16.95
CA ILE A 114 7.15 6.68 17.09
C ILE A 114 7.41 5.71 15.92
N GLN A 115 6.41 4.95 15.49
CA GLN A 115 6.49 4.06 14.33
C GLN A 115 6.96 4.80 13.08
N VAL A 116 6.26 5.87 12.68
CA VAL A 116 6.57 6.60 11.44
C VAL A 116 7.88 7.36 11.58
N SER A 117 8.10 8.04 12.70
CA SER A 117 9.33 8.81 12.93
C SER A 117 10.58 7.92 12.92
N PHE A 118 10.56 6.76 13.59
CA PHE A 118 11.76 5.92 13.66
C PHE A 118 12.08 5.25 12.32
N TRP A 119 11.07 4.80 11.57
CA TRP A 119 11.29 4.24 10.24
C TRP A 119 11.80 5.28 9.24
N THR A 120 11.23 6.50 9.25
CA THR A 120 11.67 7.59 8.37
C THR A 120 13.08 8.10 8.71
N LEU A 121 13.42 8.20 10.00
CA LEU A 121 14.77 8.56 10.45
C LEU A 121 15.81 7.49 10.06
N ALA A 122 15.52 6.21 10.29
CA ALA A 122 16.41 5.12 9.90
C ALA A 122 16.64 5.07 8.38
N ALA A 123 15.57 5.24 7.60
CA ALA A 123 15.65 5.32 6.15
C ALA A 123 16.50 6.52 5.70
N GLY A 124 16.22 7.73 6.21
CA GLY A 124 16.95 8.95 5.87
C GLY A 124 18.46 8.84 6.08
N ARG A 125 18.87 8.24 7.20
CA ARG A 125 20.29 7.99 7.53
C ARG A 125 20.95 7.00 6.55
N GLN A 126 20.25 5.93 6.19
CA GLN A 126 20.75 4.94 5.22
C GLN A 126 20.84 5.53 3.81
N ILE A 127 19.83 6.27 3.36
CA ILE A 127 19.79 6.90 2.04
C ILE A 127 20.93 7.90 1.89
N ARG A 128 21.23 8.68 2.92
CA ARG A 128 22.38 9.60 2.92
C ARG A 128 23.69 8.85 2.64
N LYS A 129 23.92 7.72 3.30
CA LYS A 129 25.12 6.89 3.07
C LYS A 129 25.12 6.26 1.68
N ILE A 130 23.96 5.76 1.22
CA ILE A 130 23.81 5.18 -0.12
C ILE A 130 24.16 6.22 -1.17
N ARG A 131 23.62 7.44 -1.08
CA ARG A 131 23.88 8.54 -2.01
C ARG A 131 25.36 8.91 -2.03
N GLN A 132 26.01 9.04 -0.87
CA GLN A 132 27.44 9.33 -0.79
C GLN A 132 28.30 8.22 -1.39
N LYS A 133 28.04 6.96 -1.05
CA LYS A 133 28.82 5.82 -1.56
C LYS A 133 28.58 5.60 -3.06
N PHE A 134 27.36 5.79 -3.53
CA PHE A 134 27.01 5.65 -4.93
C PHE A 134 27.65 6.76 -5.77
N PHE A 135 27.57 8.02 -5.33
CA PHE A 135 28.25 9.14 -5.99
C PHE A 135 29.78 8.95 -6.00
N HIS A 136 30.37 8.56 -4.87
CA HIS A 136 31.80 8.24 -4.80
C HIS A 136 32.20 7.09 -5.71
N ALA A 137 31.37 6.05 -5.85
CA ALA A 137 31.63 4.93 -6.75
C ALA A 137 31.59 5.35 -8.22
N ILE A 138 30.63 6.22 -8.60
CA ILE A 138 30.55 6.76 -9.97
C ILE A 138 31.81 7.58 -10.30
N LEU A 139 32.25 8.46 -9.40
CA LEU A 139 33.42 9.31 -9.65
C LEU A 139 34.75 8.54 -9.77
N ARG A 140 34.83 7.30 -9.25
CA ARG A 140 36.03 6.46 -9.34
C ARG A 140 36.09 5.60 -10.60
N GLN A 141 35.07 5.67 -11.44
CA GLN A 141 34.98 4.85 -12.63
C GLN A 141 35.84 5.41 -13.77
N GLU A 142 36.38 4.53 -14.60
CA GLU A 142 37.22 4.91 -15.75
C GLU A 142 36.44 5.62 -16.86
N ILE A 143 37.13 6.44 -17.67
CA ILE A 143 36.51 7.22 -18.75
C ILE A 143 35.79 6.32 -19.78
N GLY A 144 36.35 5.16 -20.11
CA GLY A 144 35.75 4.21 -21.06
C GLY A 144 34.41 3.63 -20.58
N TRP A 145 34.12 3.64 -19.28
CA TRP A 145 32.79 3.28 -18.78
C TRP A 145 31.76 4.39 -19.02
N PHE A 146 32.17 5.66 -18.93
CA PHE A 146 31.30 6.80 -19.25
C PHE A 146 31.03 6.92 -20.75
N ASP A 147 31.91 6.41 -21.62
CA ASP A 147 31.66 6.34 -23.06
C ASP A 147 30.53 5.34 -23.42
N ILE A 148 30.28 4.35 -22.55
CA ILE A 148 29.27 3.30 -22.76
C ILE A 148 27.95 3.62 -22.03
N ASN A 149 28.00 4.41 -20.95
CA ASN A 149 26.83 4.70 -20.11
C ASN A 149 26.38 6.15 -20.27
N ASP A 150 25.10 6.36 -20.58
CA ASP A 150 24.54 7.70 -20.71
C ASP A 150 24.56 8.47 -19.38
N THR A 151 25.16 9.66 -19.38
CA THR A 151 25.25 10.52 -18.20
C THR A 151 23.89 10.98 -17.72
N THR A 152 22.91 11.12 -18.62
CA THR A 152 21.52 11.47 -18.28
C THR A 152 20.87 10.36 -17.47
N GLU A 153 20.99 9.11 -17.94
CA GLU A 153 20.46 7.94 -17.24
C GLU A 153 21.09 7.79 -15.85
N LEU A 154 22.39 8.05 -15.71
CA LEU A 154 23.09 7.98 -14.43
C LEU A 154 22.55 9.00 -13.41
N ASN A 155 22.24 10.22 -13.85
CA ASN A 155 21.65 11.24 -13.00
C ASN A 155 20.23 10.84 -12.54
N THR A 156 19.43 10.29 -13.45
CA THR A 156 18.11 9.74 -13.12
C THR A 156 18.23 8.60 -12.11
N ARG A 157 19.16 7.66 -12.28
CA ARG A 157 19.39 6.56 -11.31
C ARG A 157 19.85 7.07 -9.95
N LEU A 158 20.70 8.09 -9.90
CA LEU A 158 21.16 8.73 -8.65
C LEU A 158 20.00 9.39 -7.88
N THR A 159 18.97 9.85 -8.56
CA THR A 159 17.86 10.58 -7.93
C THR A 159 16.64 9.71 -7.74
N ASP A 160 16.09 9.14 -8.81
CA ASP A 160 14.82 8.44 -8.83
C ASP A 160 14.93 7.06 -8.21
N ASP A 161 15.94 6.27 -8.59
CA ASP A 161 16.07 4.90 -8.05
C ASP A 161 16.46 4.91 -6.57
N ILE A 162 17.27 5.88 -6.14
CA ILE A 162 17.54 6.10 -4.71
C ILE A 162 16.27 6.51 -3.96
N SER A 163 15.41 7.35 -4.57
CA SER A 163 14.13 7.73 -3.96
C SER A 163 13.17 6.54 -3.86
N LYS A 164 13.11 5.67 -4.87
CA LYS A 164 12.33 4.41 -4.78
C LYS A 164 12.83 3.50 -3.65
N ILE A 165 14.15 3.42 -3.46
CA ILE A 165 14.73 2.70 -2.31
C ILE A 165 14.28 3.34 -1.00
N SER A 166 14.33 4.67 -0.90
CA SER A 166 13.87 5.42 0.28
C SER A 166 12.44 5.09 0.66
N GLU A 167 11.53 5.12 -0.31
CA GLU A 167 10.12 4.77 -0.09
C GLU A 167 9.95 3.32 0.37
N GLY A 168 10.76 2.40 -0.18
CA GLY A 168 10.67 0.98 0.15
C GLY A 168 11.16 0.62 1.55
N ILE A 169 12.20 1.30 2.05
CA ILE A 169 12.78 1.04 3.39
C ILE A 169 12.23 1.96 4.49
N GLY A 170 11.41 2.94 4.12
CA GLY A 170 10.84 3.94 5.00
C GLY A 170 9.65 3.45 5.83
N ASP A 171 8.71 4.36 6.06
CA ASP A 171 7.47 4.13 6.81
C ASP A 171 6.60 3.00 6.25
N LYS A 172 6.68 2.70 4.94
CA LYS A 172 5.98 1.57 4.32
C LYS A 172 6.29 0.22 4.99
N VAL A 173 7.51 0.02 5.48
CA VAL A 173 7.86 -1.20 6.23
C VAL A 173 7.13 -1.24 7.57
N GLY A 174 7.03 -0.10 8.26
CA GLY A 174 6.23 0.05 9.46
C GLY A 174 4.75 -0.26 9.19
N MET A 175 4.17 0.30 8.13
CA MET A 175 2.77 0.02 7.74
C MET A 175 2.54 -1.46 7.42
N PHE A 176 3.52 -2.14 6.82
CA PHE A 176 3.45 -3.57 6.59
C PHE A 176 3.35 -4.36 7.90
N PHE A 177 4.23 -4.10 8.87
CA PHE A 177 4.16 -4.77 10.17
C PHE A 177 2.88 -4.42 10.94
N GLN A 178 2.41 -3.18 10.85
CA GLN A 178 1.13 -2.77 11.41
C GLN A 178 -0.02 -3.57 10.80
N ALA A 179 -0.10 -3.68 9.47
CA ALA A 179 -1.14 -4.43 8.78
C ALA A 179 -1.11 -5.92 9.14
N VAL A 180 0.08 -6.51 9.22
CA VAL A 180 0.28 -7.90 9.66
C VAL A 180 -0.17 -8.08 11.12
N ALA A 181 0.17 -7.14 12.00
CA ALA A 181 -0.27 -7.17 13.39
C ALA A 181 -1.80 -7.02 13.50
N THR A 182 -2.43 -6.10 12.77
CA THR A 182 -3.89 -5.95 12.73
C THR A 182 -4.57 -7.22 12.22
N PHE A 183 -4.01 -7.85 11.18
CA PHE A 183 -4.51 -9.11 10.64
C PHE A 183 -4.52 -10.21 11.71
N PHE A 184 -3.37 -10.49 12.33
CA PHE A 184 -3.28 -11.54 13.34
C PHE A 184 -4.07 -11.20 14.61
N ALA A 185 -3.96 -9.97 15.13
CA ALA A 185 -4.70 -9.54 16.31
C ALA A 185 -6.22 -9.62 16.07
N GLY A 186 -6.69 -9.22 14.88
CA GLY A 186 -8.11 -9.34 14.50
C GLY A 186 -8.60 -10.79 14.52
N PHE A 187 -7.84 -11.71 13.92
CA PHE A 187 -8.19 -13.14 13.95
C PHE A 187 -8.14 -13.71 15.37
N ILE A 188 -7.11 -13.39 16.15
CA ILE A 188 -6.97 -13.86 17.54
C ILE A 188 -8.18 -13.42 18.36
N VAL A 189 -8.54 -12.13 18.32
CA VAL A 189 -9.71 -11.59 19.04
C VAL A 189 -10.99 -12.26 18.57
N GLY A 190 -11.15 -12.44 17.25
CA GLY A 190 -12.33 -13.09 16.67
C GLY A 190 -12.49 -14.55 17.12
N PHE A 191 -11.42 -15.34 17.10
CA PHE A 191 -11.47 -16.75 17.51
C PHE A 191 -11.71 -16.91 19.02
N ILE A 192 -11.16 -16.02 19.85
CA ILE A 192 -11.37 -16.03 21.30
C ILE A 192 -12.83 -15.68 21.66
N ARG A 193 -13.40 -14.64 21.04
CA ARG A 193 -14.76 -14.18 21.36
C ARG A 193 -15.85 -15.05 20.73
N GLY A 194 -15.63 -15.55 19.52
CA GLY A 194 -16.65 -16.31 18.80
C GLY A 194 -16.10 -17.07 17.60
N TRP A 195 -15.56 -18.27 17.84
CA TRP A 195 -15.01 -19.12 16.78
C TRP A 195 -16.03 -19.55 15.72
N LYS A 196 -17.32 -19.67 16.07
CA LYS A 196 -18.37 -20.07 15.11
C LYS A 196 -18.63 -18.99 14.05
N LEU A 197 -18.83 -17.74 14.46
CA LEU A 197 -19.11 -16.63 13.54
C LEU A 197 -17.90 -16.29 12.68
N THR A 198 -16.70 -16.35 13.26
CA THR A 198 -15.46 -16.10 12.50
C THR A 198 -15.21 -17.12 11.41
N LEU A 199 -15.47 -18.41 11.64
CA LEU A 199 -15.36 -19.44 10.60
C LEU A 199 -16.34 -19.20 9.45
N VAL A 200 -17.58 -18.75 9.74
CA VAL A 200 -18.57 -18.42 8.71
C VAL A 200 -18.08 -17.26 7.84
N ILE A 201 -17.54 -16.19 8.45
CA ILE A 201 -16.99 -15.04 7.70
C ILE A 201 -15.76 -15.46 6.88
N MET A 202 -14.89 -16.31 7.45
CA MET A 202 -13.71 -16.82 6.77
C MET A 202 -14.08 -17.67 5.54
N ALA A 203 -15.17 -18.43 5.58
CA ALA A 203 -15.64 -19.21 4.43
C ALA A 203 -16.07 -18.33 3.24
N ILE A 204 -16.57 -17.12 3.50
CA ILE A 204 -17.00 -16.17 2.46
C ILE A 204 -15.82 -15.36 1.91
N SER A 205 -14.76 -15.14 2.71
CA SER A 205 -13.59 -14.33 2.34
C SER A 205 -12.90 -14.75 1.01
N PRO A 206 -12.68 -16.04 0.71
CA PRO A 206 -12.12 -16.48 -0.57
C PRO A 206 -12.94 -16.07 -1.79
N ILE A 207 -14.28 -16.05 -1.67
CA ILE A 207 -15.18 -15.66 -2.76
C ILE A 207 -15.01 -14.16 -3.06
N LEU A 208 -14.90 -13.34 -2.01
CA LEU A 208 -14.60 -11.90 -2.15
C LEU A 208 -13.22 -11.68 -2.78
N GLY A 209 -12.22 -12.44 -2.32
CA GLY A 209 -10.86 -12.39 -2.88
C GLY A 209 -10.80 -12.78 -4.36
N LEU A 210 -11.55 -13.83 -4.75
CA LEU A 210 -11.64 -14.25 -6.14
C LEU A 210 -12.32 -13.19 -7.02
N SER A 211 -13.42 -12.60 -6.54
CA SER A 211 -14.11 -11.50 -7.25
C SER A 211 -13.19 -10.30 -7.48
N ALA A 212 -12.47 -9.87 -6.45
CA ALA A 212 -11.49 -8.79 -6.56
C ALA A 212 -10.35 -9.13 -7.53
N ALA A 213 -9.85 -10.37 -7.51
CA ALA A 213 -8.80 -10.82 -8.43
C ALA A 213 -9.27 -10.86 -9.89
N VAL A 214 -10.52 -11.26 -10.14
CA VAL A 214 -11.12 -11.23 -11.48
C VAL A 214 -11.23 -9.78 -11.97
N TRP A 215 -11.76 -8.88 -11.13
CA TRP A 215 -11.82 -7.45 -11.45
C TRP A 215 -10.45 -6.84 -11.73
N ALA A 216 -9.44 -7.16 -10.92
CA ALA A 216 -8.07 -6.68 -11.13
C ALA A 216 -7.49 -7.14 -12.49
N LYS A 217 -7.72 -8.40 -12.87
CA LYS A 217 -7.29 -8.93 -14.18
C LYS A 217 -8.02 -8.26 -15.34
N ILE A 218 -9.34 -8.08 -15.21
CA ILE A 218 -10.16 -7.41 -16.22
C ILE A 218 -9.68 -5.97 -16.42
N LEU A 219 -9.49 -5.23 -15.32
CA LEU A 219 -9.03 -3.84 -15.36
C LEU A 219 -7.63 -3.71 -16.00
N SER A 220 -6.69 -4.58 -15.61
CA SER A 220 -5.35 -4.61 -16.22
C SER A 220 -5.43 -4.89 -17.72
N ALA A 221 -6.23 -5.89 -18.14
CA ALA A 221 -6.36 -6.23 -19.55
C ALA A 221 -7.04 -5.14 -20.38
N PHE A 222 -8.01 -4.42 -19.82
CA PHE A 222 -8.62 -3.27 -20.48
C PHE A 222 -7.66 -2.09 -20.57
N SER A 223 -6.90 -1.80 -19.50
CA SER A 223 -5.89 -0.75 -19.52
C SER A 223 -4.81 -1.01 -20.59
N ASP A 224 -4.35 -2.26 -20.73
CA ASP A 224 -3.40 -2.63 -21.78
C ASP A 224 -3.98 -2.43 -23.20
N LYS A 225 -5.25 -2.79 -23.40
CA LYS A 225 -5.95 -2.60 -24.69
C LYS A 225 -6.16 -1.12 -25.02
N GLU A 226 -6.53 -0.34 -24.02
CA GLU A 226 -6.72 1.10 -24.13
C GLU A 226 -5.39 1.77 -24.50
N LEU A 227 -4.30 1.44 -23.79
CA LEU A 227 -2.96 1.94 -24.12
C LEU A 227 -2.54 1.55 -25.54
N ALA A 228 -2.87 0.34 -25.99
CA ALA A 228 -2.55 -0.13 -27.35
C ALA A 228 -3.36 0.62 -28.42
N ALA A 229 -4.64 0.89 -28.18
CA ALA A 229 -5.47 1.70 -29.08
C ALA A 229 -4.97 3.14 -29.16
N TYR A 230 -4.64 3.75 -28.02
CA TYR A 230 -4.02 5.08 -27.95
C TYR A 230 -2.65 5.12 -28.60
N ALA A 231 -1.82 4.08 -28.47
CA ALA A 231 -0.53 4.01 -29.13
C ALA A 231 -0.66 4.00 -30.66
N LYS A 232 -1.68 3.32 -31.21
CA LYS A 232 -1.95 3.32 -32.66
C LYS A 232 -2.35 4.71 -33.15
N ALA A 233 -3.27 5.38 -32.46
CA ALA A 233 -3.68 6.74 -32.80
C ALA A 233 -2.55 7.76 -32.58
N GLY A 234 -1.79 7.60 -31.50
CA GLY A 234 -0.64 8.42 -31.16
C GLY A 234 0.48 8.31 -32.19
N ALA A 235 0.73 7.12 -32.73
CA ALA A 235 1.70 6.93 -33.81
C ALA A 235 1.32 7.71 -35.09
N VAL A 236 0.03 7.69 -35.47
CA VAL A 236 -0.46 8.47 -36.62
C VAL A 236 -0.33 9.98 -36.35
N ALA A 237 -0.68 10.42 -35.14
CA ALA A 237 -0.51 11.81 -34.75
C ALA A 237 0.97 12.24 -34.73
N GLU A 238 1.86 11.37 -34.25
CA GLU A 238 3.30 11.61 -34.21
C GLU A 238 3.90 11.67 -35.63
N GLU A 239 3.45 10.81 -36.55
CA GLU A 239 3.82 10.87 -37.97
C GLU A 239 3.35 12.18 -38.62
N ALA A 240 2.10 12.57 -38.41
CA ALA A 240 1.53 13.81 -38.93
C ALA A 240 2.26 15.06 -38.40
N LEU A 241 2.57 15.08 -37.10
CA LEU A 241 3.30 16.18 -36.45
C LEU A 241 4.78 16.20 -36.86
N GLY A 242 5.42 15.03 -36.98
CA GLY A 242 6.80 14.91 -37.46
C GLY A 242 6.95 15.39 -38.91
N ALA A 243 5.93 15.15 -39.74
CA ALA A 243 5.87 15.57 -41.14
C ALA A 243 5.09 16.89 -41.36
N ILE A 244 4.91 17.73 -40.33
CA ILE A 244 3.99 18.88 -40.36
C ILE A 244 4.25 19.85 -41.54
N ARG A 245 5.51 20.07 -41.92
CA ARG A 245 5.86 20.92 -43.06
C ARG A 245 5.35 20.33 -44.38
N THR A 246 5.42 19.01 -44.53
CA THR A 246 4.91 18.27 -45.70
C THR A 246 3.39 18.29 -45.72
N VAL A 247 2.73 18.05 -44.57
CA VAL A 247 1.26 18.09 -44.46
C VAL A 247 0.71 19.46 -44.86
N ILE A 248 1.37 20.55 -44.42
CA ILE A 248 1.00 21.92 -44.79
C ILE A 248 1.28 22.19 -46.28
N ALA A 249 2.44 21.77 -46.79
CA ALA A 249 2.83 22.01 -48.19
C ALA A 249 1.89 21.35 -49.21
N PHE A 250 1.30 20.21 -48.87
CA PHE A 250 0.33 19.51 -49.73
C PHE A 250 -1.13 19.77 -49.38
N GLY A 251 -1.44 20.68 -48.43
CA GLY A 251 -2.81 20.97 -48.02
C GLY A 251 -3.55 19.78 -47.39
N GLY A 252 -2.82 18.79 -46.86
CA GLY A 252 -3.35 17.52 -46.35
C GLY A 252 -4.03 17.58 -44.98
N GLN A 253 -4.19 18.76 -44.40
CA GLN A 253 -4.65 18.97 -43.01
C GLN A 253 -6.02 18.33 -42.73
N ASN A 254 -6.99 18.52 -43.61
CA ASN A 254 -8.33 17.95 -43.43
C ASN A 254 -8.34 16.41 -43.53
N LYS A 255 -7.44 15.85 -44.34
CA LYS A 255 -7.32 14.39 -44.53
C LYS A 255 -6.69 13.72 -43.31
N GLU A 256 -5.72 14.37 -42.69
CA GLU A 256 -5.07 13.87 -41.46
C GLU A 256 -6.00 14.00 -40.24
N LEU A 257 -6.84 15.04 -40.20
CA LEU A 257 -7.86 15.26 -39.16
C LEU A 257 -9.03 14.27 -39.23
N GLU A 258 -9.38 13.75 -40.41
CA GLU A 258 -10.38 12.68 -40.59
C GLU A 258 -9.81 11.26 -40.39
N SER A 259 -8.47 11.12 -40.39
CA SER A 259 -7.76 9.86 -40.16
C SER A 259 -7.68 9.30 -38.71
N PRO A 260 -8.33 9.84 -37.64
CA PRO A 260 -8.24 9.20 -36.31
C PRO A 260 -8.92 7.83 -36.21
N HIS A 261 -9.67 7.38 -37.24
CA HIS A 261 -10.58 6.22 -37.15
C HIS A 261 -10.42 5.16 -38.23
N ARG A 262 -9.33 5.11 -39.02
CA ARG A 262 -9.15 4.01 -39.99
C ARG A 262 -8.35 2.85 -39.38
N PRO A 263 -9.00 1.78 -38.89
CA PRO A 263 -8.30 0.50 -38.77
C PRO A 263 -8.01 0.03 -40.20
N HIS A 264 -6.74 -0.02 -40.57
CA HIS A 264 -6.28 -1.04 -41.51
C HIS A 264 -6.60 -2.44 -40.95
#